data_AF-A0A1F3H0N0-F1
#
_entry.id   AF-A0A1F3H0N0-F1
#
_cell.length_a   1.000
_cell.length_b   1.000
_cell.length_c   1.000
_cell.angle_alpha   90.00
_cell.angle_beta   90.00
_cell.angle_gamma   90.00
#
_symmetry.space_group_name_H-M   'P 1'
#
loop_
_entity.id
_entity.type
_entity.pdbx_description
1 polymer ?
#
loop_
_entity_poly.entity_id
_entity_poly.type
_entity_poly.pdbx_seq_one_letter_code
_entity_poly.pdbx_strand_id
1 'polypeptide(L)'
;MKQLDVNLMHPVEQINVIIGRIYKSGMTTTSGGNISIRDKNGDIWITPSGVDKGSLTVKDIMQVKRDGTLIGPHKPSSELPFHKAIYEARPELTAIIHAHPPALVAFSIAGIVPDTKIVPQAHNICGDIGFAPYGTPGSEDLGEKIAHEFREGNYKAVIMENHGVVLGGTDMMDAYQRFETLEFCCRTIVNAKRLGQVNYLSDEQVSQYVHHLPSNVAHSMDIQHPSEERAIRTEMVNIIRRACDQGLMISTYGTVSVRWGNSNDFLITPSNIARWDIVSSDLVQIKNGMAEAGKTPSRSVALHQRIYQLNPHINSIICTQPVNLMAHAVSGSKFDVRTIPESWIFLQDVPSIPFGLIYNDVDSVAKMFQKNRVVLVENDSIFITGDKLLNTFDYLEVAEFSANSLVMAASIGPLQPIGDEEIDDLRVAFNVK
;
A
#
# COMPACT_ATOMS: atom_id res chain seq x y z
N MET A 1 -13.13 5.13 -15.03
CA MET A 1 -13.98 5.43 -13.86
C MET A 1 -13.24 4.97 -12.60
N LYS A 2 -13.51 5.63 -11.47
CA LYS A 2 -13.07 5.18 -10.14
C LYS A 2 -13.71 3.83 -9.83
N GLN A 3 -12.99 2.98 -9.11
CA GLN A 3 -13.50 1.68 -8.67
C GLN A 3 -14.31 1.83 -7.37
N LEU A 4 -13.97 2.79 -6.52
CA LEU A 4 -14.73 3.18 -5.34
C LEU A 4 -14.97 4.70 -5.33
N ASP A 5 -16.24 5.12 -5.33
CA ASP A 5 -16.63 6.51 -5.10
C ASP A 5 -17.50 6.59 -3.84
N VAL A 6 -16.87 6.90 -2.71
CA VAL A 6 -17.53 6.94 -1.39
C VAL A 6 -18.64 7.98 -1.28
N ASN A 7 -18.68 8.97 -2.19
CA ASN A 7 -19.66 10.06 -2.17
C ASN A 7 -20.92 9.74 -2.99
N LEU A 8 -20.76 8.96 -4.06
CA LEU A 8 -21.83 8.72 -5.04
C LEU A 8 -22.33 7.27 -5.07
N MET A 9 -21.50 6.30 -4.70
CA MET A 9 -21.91 4.90 -4.66
C MET A 9 -22.79 4.61 -3.45
N HIS A 10 -23.81 3.77 -3.65
CA HIS A 10 -24.64 3.31 -2.56
C HIS A 10 -23.81 2.45 -1.58
N PRO A 11 -24.08 2.45 -0.25
CA PRO A 11 -23.30 1.67 0.71
C PRO A 11 -23.12 0.19 0.34
N VAL A 12 -24.14 -0.46 -0.22
CA VAL A 12 -24.06 -1.86 -0.70
C VAL A 12 -23.01 -2.06 -1.80
N GLU A 13 -22.84 -1.09 -2.70
CA GLU A 13 -21.85 -1.15 -3.78
C GLU A 13 -20.45 -0.98 -3.20
N GLN A 14 -20.27 -0.03 -2.28
CA GLN A 14 -19.00 0.21 -1.58
C GLN A 14 -18.54 -1.04 -0.82
N ILE A 15 -19.45 -1.65 -0.04
CA ILE A 15 -19.18 -2.88 0.71
C ILE A 15 -18.80 -4.02 -0.25
N ASN A 16 -19.56 -4.19 -1.34
CA ASN A 16 -19.30 -5.24 -2.33
C ASN A 16 -17.94 -5.09 -3.03
N VAL A 17 -17.53 -3.86 -3.36
CA VAL A 17 -16.20 -3.58 -3.92
C VAL A 17 -15.11 -3.96 -2.94
N ILE A 18 -15.19 -3.49 -1.68
CA ILE A 18 -14.12 -3.73 -0.70
C ILE A 18 -14.04 -5.19 -0.27
N ILE A 19 -15.16 -5.86 0.03
CA ILE A 19 -15.11 -7.27 0.44
C ILE A 19 -14.56 -8.16 -0.67
N GLY A 20 -14.88 -7.83 -1.93
CA GLY A 20 -14.33 -8.51 -3.10
C GLY A 20 -12.81 -8.35 -3.21
N ARG A 21 -12.26 -7.16 -2.90
CA ARG A 21 -10.80 -6.95 -2.85
C ARG A 21 -10.15 -7.72 -1.71
N ILE A 22 -10.72 -7.67 -0.51
CA ILE A 22 -10.21 -8.39 0.67
C ILE A 22 -10.15 -9.89 0.37
N TYR A 23 -11.22 -10.45 -0.19
CA TYR A 23 -11.28 -11.86 -0.54
C TYR A 23 -10.28 -12.26 -1.64
N LYS A 24 -10.24 -11.53 -2.76
CA LYS A 24 -9.31 -11.82 -3.87
C LYS A 24 -7.84 -11.74 -3.48
N SER A 25 -7.52 -10.92 -2.48
CA SER A 25 -6.16 -10.76 -1.95
C SER A 25 -5.79 -11.81 -0.90
N GLY A 26 -6.66 -12.80 -0.62
CA GLY A 26 -6.42 -13.84 0.38
C GLY A 26 -6.43 -13.33 1.83
N MET A 27 -7.03 -12.17 2.08
CA MET A 27 -7.09 -11.53 3.40
C MET A 27 -8.30 -11.95 4.25
N THR A 28 -9.14 -12.84 3.72
CA THR A 28 -10.23 -13.49 4.45
C THR A 28 -10.64 -14.79 3.74
N THR A 29 -11.54 -15.56 4.35
CA THR A 29 -12.07 -16.81 3.79
C THR A 29 -13.50 -16.66 3.30
N THR A 30 -14.07 -17.72 2.70
CA THR A 30 -15.45 -17.77 2.17
C THR A 30 -16.49 -17.19 3.13
N SER A 31 -16.43 -17.50 4.42
CA SER A 31 -17.40 -17.02 5.41
C SER A 31 -16.82 -16.02 6.42
N GLY A 32 -15.50 -15.78 6.37
CA GLY A 32 -14.79 -14.92 7.31
C GLY A 32 -14.95 -13.42 7.00
N GLY A 33 -14.64 -12.61 8.01
CA GLY A 33 -14.72 -11.14 7.92
C GLY A 33 -16.14 -10.58 7.73
N ASN A 34 -16.26 -9.30 8.02
CA ASN A 34 -17.48 -8.53 7.79
C ASN A 34 -17.17 -7.03 7.68
N ILE A 35 -18.02 -6.35 6.93
CA ILE A 35 -17.87 -4.93 6.65
C ILE A 35 -19.22 -4.27 6.86
N SER A 36 -19.22 -3.08 7.44
CA SER A 36 -20.42 -2.26 7.51
C SER A 36 -20.17 -0.79 7.21
N ILE A 37 -21.26 -0.10 6.86
CA ILE A 37 -21.36 1.36 6.74
C ILE A 37 -22.59 1.81 7.53
N ARG A 38 -22.46 2.88 8.33
CA ARG A 38 -23.57 3.55 9.00
C ARG A 38 -23.94 4.84 8.27
N ASP A 39 -25.19 4.92 7.82
CA ASP A 39 -25.76 6.12 7.22
C ASP A 39 -26.08 7.20 8.25
N LYS A 40 -26.23 8.44 7.79
CA LYS A 40 -26.59 9.60 8.63
C LYS A 40 -27.94 9.45 9.35
N ASN A 41 -28.87 8.66 8.79
CA ASN A 41 -30.16 8.37 9.43
C ASN A 41 -30.03 7.33 10.57
N GLY A 42 -28.87 6.69 10.73
CA GLY A 42 -28.59 5.67 11.73
C GLY A 42 -28.79 4.23 11.24
N ASP A 43 -29.18 4.03 9.98
CA ASP A 43 -29.24 2.69 9.39
C ASP A 43 -27.81 2.15 9.18
N ILE A 44 -27.64 0.85 9.35
CA ILE A 44 -26.36 0.15 9.15
C ILE A 44 -26.52 -0.84 8.01
N TRP A 45 -25.69 -0.70 6.98
CA TRP A 45 -25.51 -1.69 5.93
C TRP A 45 -24.38 -2.62 6.33
N ILE A 46 -24.59 -3.93 6.31
CA ILE A 46 -23.61 -4.91 6.77
C ILE A 46 -23.61 -6.17 5.92
N THR A 47 -22.44 -6.74 5.71
CA THR A 47 -22.31 -8.06 5.08
C THR A 47 -23.11 -9.13 5.84
N PRO A 48 -23.74 -10.08 5.15
CA PRO A 48 -24.52 -11.14 5.77
C PRO A 48 -23.63 -12.22 6.43
N SER A 49 -24.22 -12.94 7.39
CA SER A 49 -23.60 -14.11 8.02
C SER A 49 -23.66 -15.34 7.11
N GLY A 50 -22.57 -16.12 7.06
CA GLY A 50 -22.54 -17.44 6.40
C GLY A 50 -22.63 -17.43 4.87
N VAL A 51 -22.58 -16.27 4.22
CA VAL A 51 -22.58 -16.15 2.75
C VAL A 51 -21.15 -16.09 2.22
N ASP A 52 -20.92 -16.84 1.13
CA ASP A 52 -19.67 -16.91 0.38
C ASP A 52 -19.24 -15.53 -0.18
N LYS A 53 -18.13 -14.99 0.34
CA LYS A 53 -17.56 -13.71 -0.12
C LYS A 53 -17.11 -13.73 -1.58
N GLY A 54 -16.81 -14.89 -2.15
CA GLY A 54 -16.42 -15.02 -3.56
C GLY A 54 -17.58 -14.81 -4.55
N SER A 55 -18.81 -15.08 -4.12
CA SER A 55 -20.03 -14.93 -4.93
C SER A 55 -21.02 -13.89 -4.40
N LEU A 56 -20.69 -13.23 -3.28
CA LEU A 56 -21.48 -12.15 -2.68
C LEU A 56 -21.75 -11.04 -3.70
N THR A 57 -23.00 -10.59 -3.75
CA THR A 57 -23.44 -9.47 -4.59
C THR A 57 -24.04 -8.35 -3.74
N VAL A 58 -24.28 -7.20 -4.36
CA VAL A 58 -24.98 -6.06 -3.73
C VAL A 58 -26.36 -6.41 -3.17
N LYS A 59 -27.02 -7.46 -3.68
CA LYS A 59 -28.35 -7.91 -3.22
C LYS A 59 -28.30 -8.68 -1.90
N ASP A 60 -27.13 -9.17 -1.52
CA ASP A 60 -26.93 -9.98 -0.32
C ASP A 60 -26.64 -9.13 0.94
N ILE A 61 -26.34 -7.83 0.75
CA ILE A 61 -26.05 -6.92 1.86
C ILE A 61 -27.32 -6.67 2.68
N MET A 62 -27.19 -6.81 4.00
CA MET A 62 -28.28 -6.59 4.95
C MET A 62 -28.34 -5.12 5.35
N GLN A 63 -29.54 -4.57 5.48
CA GLN A 63 -29.80 -3.29 6.11
C GLN A 63 -30.41 -3.53 7.49
N VAL A 64 -29.79 -2.95 8.52
CA VAL A 64 -30.29 -2.89 9.89
C VAL A 64 -30.77 -1.46 10.11
N LYS A 65 -32.08 -1.26 10.18
CA LYS A 65 -32.67 0.04 10.47
C LYS A 65 -32.29 0.49 11.88
N ARG A 66 -32.30 1.81 12.10
CA ARG A 66 -32.04 2.40 13.42
C ARG A 66 -32.91 1.82 14.54
N ASP A 67 -34.14 1.42 14.23
CA ASP A 67 -35.08 0.79 15.18
C ASP A 67 -34.84 -0.72 15.39
N GLY A 68 -33.86 -1.30 14.71
CA GLY A 68 -33.52 -2.72 14.75
C GLY A 68 -34.19 -3.57 13.67
N THR A 69 -35.06 -2.99 12.83
CA THR A 69 -35.71 -3.71 11.73
C THR A 69 -34.66 -4.22 10.74
N LEU A 70 -34.74 -5.50 10.37
CA LEU A 70 -33.83 -6.14 9.43
C LEU A 70 -34.45 -6.20 8.04
N ILE A 71 -33.72 -5.74 7.02
CA ILE A 71 -34.13 -5.77 5.61
C ILE A 71 -33.04 -6.44 4.78
N GLY A 72 -33.42 -7.46 4.02
CA GLY A 72 -32.52 -8.22 3.14
C GLY A 72 -32.82 -9.71 3.17
N PRO A 73 -32.15 -10.51 2.32
CA PRO A 73 -32.48 -11.92 2.15
C PRO A 73 -31.84 -12.86 3.18
N HIS A 74 -30.91 -12.37 4.00
CA HIS A 74 -30.07 -13.18 4.90
C HIS A 74 -30.21 -12.75 6.36
N LYS A 75 -29.39 -13.35 7.24
CA LYS A 75 -29.12 -12.78 8.58
C LYS A 75 -27.94 -11.83 8.49
N PRO A 76 -27.94 -10.69 9.23
CA PRO A 76 -26.74 -9.86 9.34
C PRO A 76 -25.58 -10.66 9.95
N SER A 77 -24.35 -10.17 9.79
CA SER A 77 -23.18 -10.77 10.44
C SER A 77 -23.44 -11.04 11.93
N SER A 78 -22.96 -12.18 12.43
CA SER A 78 -22.99 -12.50 13.87
C SER A 78 -22.22 -11.48 14.70
N GLU A 79 -21.36 -10.69 14.05
CA GLU A 79 -20.49 -9.71 14.68
C GLU A 79 -21.01 -8.27 14.62
N LEU A 80 -22.26 -8.10 14.17
CA LEU A 80 -22.99 -6.84 14.28
C LEU A 80 -22.91 -6.17 15.66
N PRO A 81 -22.89 -6.90 16.81
CA PRO A 81 -22.75 -6.28 18.13
C PRO A 81 -21.54 -5.35 18.26
N PHE A 82 -20.33 -5.77 17.88
CA PHE A 82 -19.17 -4.89 17.99
C PHE A 82 -19.21 -3.73 16.98
N HIS A 83 -19.83 -3.92 15.80
CA HIS A 83 -19.99 -2.82 14.86
C HIS A 83 -20.84 -1.70 15.47
N LYS A 84 -21.96 -2.05 16.09
CA LYS A 84 -22.82 -1.10 16.80
C LYS A 84 -22.08 -0.43 17.96
N ALA A 85 -21.39 -1.23 18.78
CA ALA A 85 -20.64 -0.72 19.93
C ALA A 85 -19.55 0.29 19.53
N ILE A 86 -18.81 0.04 18.44
CA ILE A 86 -17.81 0.98 17.91
C ILE A 86 -18.49 2.25 17.38
N TYR A 87 -19.57 2.12 16.61
CA TYR A 87 -20.32 3.26 16.08
C TYR A 87 -20.89 4.16 17.19
N GLU A 88 -21.33 3.58 18.30
CA GLU A 88 -21.80 4.31 19.49
C GLU A 88 -20.63 4.95 20.25
N ALA A 89 -19.51 4.24 20.39
CA ALA A 89 -18.32 4.75 21.07
C ALA A 89 -17.63 5.89 20.32
N ARG A 90 -17.65 5.86 18.98
CA ARG A 90 -16.97 6.80 18.08
C ARG A 90 -17.91 7.23 16.94
N PRO A 91 -18.81 8.20 17.17
CA PRO A 91 -19.82 8.63 16.20
C PRO A 91 -19.30 9.15 14.86
N GLU A 92 -18.05 9.63 14.82
CA GLU A 92 -17.39 10.10 13.60
C GLU A 92 -16.91 8.97 12.68
N LEU A 93 -16.82 7.74 13.19
CA LEU A 93 -16.56 6.55 12.38
C LEU A 93 -17.88 6.11 11.73
N THR A 94 -17.85 5.92 10.42
CA THR A 94 -19.04 5.56 9.62
C THR A 94 -18.84 4.30 8.78
N ALA A 95 -17.62 3.77 8.73
CA ALA A 95 -17.34 2.48 8.12
C ALA A 95 -16.46 1.63 9.04
N ILE A 96 -16.73 0.33 9.08
CA ILE A 96 -15.97 -0.64 9.86
C ILE A 96 -15.61 -1.82 8.97
N ILE A 97 -14.35 -2.22 9.02
CA ILE A 97 -13.83 -3.41 8.37
C ILE A 97 -13.29 -4.36 9.43
N HIS A 98 -13.79 -5.58 9.42
CA HIS A 98 -13.23 -6.70 10.17
C HIS A 98 -12.87 -7.84 9.19
N ALA A 99 -11.68 -8.40 9.33
CA ALA A 99 -11.24 -9.55 8.56
C ALA A 99 -10.14 -10.33 9.29
N HIS A 100 -9.70 -11.41 8.65
CA HIS A 100 -8.73 -12.36 9.19
C HIS A 100 -7.49 -12.49 8.29
N PRO A 101 -6.79 -11.39 7.94
CA PRO A 101 -5.62 -11.50 7.08
C PRO A 101 -4.46 -12.19 7.82
N PRO A 102 -3.72 -13.09 7.15
CA PRO A 102 -2.79 -14.00 7.85
C PRO A 102 -1.73 -13.32 8.71
N ALA A 103 -1.15 -12.20 8.27
CA ALA A 103 -0.11 -11.55 9.06
C ALA A 103 -0.68 -10.90 10.32
N LEU A 104 -1.80 -10.19 10.23
CA LEU A 104 -2.45 -9.62 11.42
C LEU A 104 -2.94 -10.70 12.39
N VAL A 105 -3.49 -11.81 11.88
CA VAL A 105 -3.87 -12.96 12.71
C VAL A 105 -2.64 -13.52 13.44
N ALA A 106 -1.46 -13.58 12.79
CA ALA A 106 -0.22 -14.02 13.46
C ALA A 106 0.15 -13.13 14.66
N PHE A 107 0.02 -11.80 14.54
CA PHE A 107 0.21 -10.88 15.68
C PHE A 107 -0.84 -11.11 16.78
N SER A 108 -2.09 -11.34 16.39
CA SER A 108 -3.18 -11.62 17.34
C SER A 108 -2.97 -12.89 18.15
N ILE A 109 -2.41 -13.94 17.53
CA ILE A 109 -2.08 -15.22 18.18
C ILE A 109 -0.86 -15.06 19.08
N ALA A 110 0.12 -14.26 18.64
CA ALA A 110 1.33 -14.01 19.41
C ALA A 110 1.10 -13.11 20.64
N GLY A 111 -0.06 -12.44 20.75
CA GLY A 111 -0.31 -11.46 21.81
C GLY A 111 0.57 -10.22 21.69
N ILE A 112 0.95 -9.84 20.47
CA ILE A 112 1.87 -8.74 20.20
C ILE A 112 1.16 -7.64 19.40
N VAL A 113 1.30 -6.40 19.83
CA VAL A 113 0.88 -5.22 19.05
C VAL A 113 1.92 -4.94 17.96
N PRO A 114 1.53 -4.86 16.67
CA PRO A 114 2.45 -4.49 15.61
C PRO A 114 2.85 -3.01 15.70
N ASP A 115 4.14 -2.72 15.55
CA ASP A 115 4.65 -1.36 15.47
C ASP A 115 4.63 -0.86 14.02
N THR A 116 3.87 0.20 13.76
CA THR A 116 3.66 0.77 12.43
C THR A 116 4.80 1.69 11.97
N LYS A 117 5.80 1.96 12.83
CA LYS A 117 6.96 2.83 12.54
C LYS A 117 8.05 2.15 11.69
N ILE A 118 7.70 1.09 10.94
CA ILE A 118 8.61 0.51 9.94
C ILE A 118 8.77 1.39 8.69
N VAL A 119 7.72 2.16 8.36
CA VAL A 119 7.74 3.20 7.32
C VAL A 119 6.84 4.35 7.78
N PRO A 120 7.20 5.61 7.51
CA PRO A 120 6.51 6.74 8.13
C PRO A 120 5.07 6.91 7.61
N GLN A 121 4.82 6.57 6.35
CA GLN A 121 3.49 6.60 5.74
C GLN A 121 2.51 5.68 6.47
N ALA A 122 2.96 4.50 6.90
CA ALA A 122 2.11 3.54 7.55
C ALA A 122 1.69 3.98 8.94
N HIS A 123 2.63 4.51 9.73
CA HIS A 123 2.31 5.12 11.03
C HIS A 123 1.33 6.29 10.88
N ASN A 124 1.50 7.14 9.86
CA ASN A 124 0.57 8.25 9.62
C ASN A 124 -0.87 7.80 9.29
N ILE A 125 -1.04 6.67 8.59
CA ILE A 125 -2.37 6.14 8.22
C ILE A 125 -3.00 5.33 9.35
N CYS A 126 -2.21 4.47 9.99
CA CYS A 126 -2.69 3.51 10.98
C CYS A 126 -2.71 4.08 12.40
N GLY A 127 -1.76 4.97 12.72
CA GLY A 127 -1.50 5.43 14.07
C GLY A 127 -1.01 4.29 14.97
N ASP A 128 -1.24 4.48 16.27
CA ASP A 128 -1.06 3.43 17.27
C ASP A 128 -2.19 2.39 17.17
N ILE A 129 -1.85 1.14 17.49
CA ILE A 129 -2.73 -0.02 17.31
C ILE A 129 -3.18 -0.51 18.69
N GLY A 130 -4.50 -0.63 18.86
CA GLY A 130 -5.09 -1.21 20.07
C GLY A 130 -5.04 -2.72 20.09
N PHE A 131 -5.24 -3.31 21.27
CA PHE A 131 -5.32 -4.76 21.44
C PHE A 131 -6.45 -5.13 22.39
N ALA A 132 -7.49 -5.76 21.86
CA ALA A 132 -8.61 -6.25 22.64
C ALA A 132 -8.32 -7.68 23.14
N PRO A 133 -8.43 -7.94 24.45
CA PRO A 133 -8.38 -9.29 25.01
C PRO A 133 -9.46 -10.19 24.41
N TYR A 134 -9.25 -11.50 24.50
CA TYR A 134 -10.19 -12.48 23.97
C TYR A 134 -11.62 -12.28 24.50
N GLY A 135 -12.58 -12.46 23.61
CA GLY A 135 -14.01 -12.53 23.89
C GLY A 135 -14.68 -13.43 22.86
N THR A 136 -15.81 -14.02 23.22
CA THR A 136 -16.53 -14.92 22.30
C THR A 136 -17.01 -14.16 21.06
N PRO A 137 -16.69 -14.61 19.82
CA PRO A 137 -17.16 -13.96 18.60
C PRO A 137 -18.68 -13.77 18.59
N GLY A 138 -19.13 -12.56 18.25
CA GLY A 138 -20.54 -12.18 18.23
C GLY A 138 -21.19 -11.94 19.59
N SER A 139 -20.43 -11.94 20.70
CA SER A 139 -20.96 -11.57 22.02
C SER A 139 -20.93 -10.05 22.24
N GLU A 140 -21.79 -9.58 23.15
CA GLU A 140 -21.75 -8.19 23.63
C GLU A 140 -20.46 -7.90 24.42
N ASP A 141 -19.95 -8.87 25.19
CA ASP A 141 -18.67 -8.75 25.92
C ASP A 141 -17.49 -8.43 25.00
N LEU A 142 -17.39 -9.12 23.85
CA LEU A 142 -16.35 -8.80 22.86
C LEU A 142 -16.59 -7.40 22.27
N GLY A 143 -17.84 -7.03 22.01
CA GLY A 143 -18.22 -5.70 21.55
C GLY A 143 -17.80 -4.58 22.50
N GLU A 144 -18.03 -4.76 23.81
CA GLU A 144 -17.63 -3.81 24.85
C GLU A 144 -16.12 -3.67 24.95
N LYS A 145 -15.37 -4.78 24.94
CA LYS A 145 -13.89 -4.78 24.97
C LYS A 145 -13.31 -4.03 23.78
N ILE A 146 -13.81 -4.28 22.58
CA ILE A 146 -13.34 -3.58 21.37
C ILE A 146 -13.72 -2.10 21.44
N ALA A 147 -14.97 -1.78 21.78
CA ALA A 147 -15.43 -0.39 21.86
C ALA A 147 -14.67 0.42 22.91
N HIS A 148 -14.23 -0.21 24.01
CA HIS A 148 -13.33 0.39 25.00
C HIS A 148 -12.00 0.83 24.36
N GLU A 149 -11.34 -0.04 23.60
CA GLU A 149 -10.09 0.30 22.90
C GLU A 149 -10.26 1.48 21.93
N PHE A 150 -11.36 1.50 21.16
CA PHE A 150 -11.66 2.62 20.27
C PHE A 150 -11.94 3.93 21.03
N ARG A 151 -12.57 3.87 22.21
CA ARG A 151 -12.96 5.06 22.99
C ARG A 151 -11.79 5.62 23.79
N GLU A 152 -11.23 4.81 24.68
CA GLU A 152 -10.23 5.25 25.67
C GLU A 152 -8.84 5.36 25.06
N GLY A 153 -8.47 4.40 24.20
CA GLY A 153 -7.20 4.43 23.48
C GLY A 153 -7.19 5.37 22.28
N ASN A 154 -8.37 5.90 21.89
CA ASN A 154 -8.57 6.68 20.67
C ASN A 154 -8.07 5.94 19.39
N TYR A 155 -7.97 4.61 19.45
CA TYR A 155 -7.45 3.81 18.34
C TYR A 155 -8.42 3.77 17.16
N LYS A 156 -7.86 3.58 15.96
CA LYS A 156 -8.64 3.39 14.70
C LYS A 156 -8.52 1.96 14.16
N ALA A 157 -7.65 1.16 14.75
CA ALA A 157 -7.40 -0.23 14.43
C ALA A 157 -7.11 -0.98 15.72
N VAL A 158 -7.76 -2.12 15.90
CA VAL A 158 -7.64 -2.94 17.11
C VAL A 158 -7.43 -4.39 16.69
N ILE A 159 -6.32 -4.98 17.14
CA ILE A 159 -6.08 -6.42 17.04
C ILE A 159 -6.91 -7.12 18.11
N MET A 160 -7.53 -8.24 17.76
CA MET A 160 -8.35 -9.03 18.67
C MET A 160 -7.64 -10.35 18.94
N GLU A 161 -7.28 -10.61 20.20
CA GLU A 161 -6.55 -11.79 20.64
C GLU A 161 -7.12 -13.09 20.05
N ASN A 162 -6.25 -13.90 19.43
CA ASN A 162 -6.62 -15.19 18.80
C ASN A 162 -7.78 -15.13 17.79
N HIS A 163 -7.97 -13.99 17.12
CA HIS A 163 -9.11 -13.80 16.23
C HIS A 163 -8.76 -13.08 14.93
N GLY A 164 -8.44 -11.79 14.97
CA GLY A 164 -8.27 -10.99 13.75
C GLY A 164 -8.08 -9.51 14.04
N VAL A 165 -8.55 -8.66 13.14
CA VAL A 165 -8.47 -7.19 13.30
C VAL A 165 -9.81 -6.54 13.04
N VAL A 166 -10.07 -5.42 13.69
CA VAL A 166 -11.19 -4.53 13.38
C VAL A 166 -10.67 -3.10 13.24
N LEU A 167 -11.12 -2.41 12.20
CA LEU A 167 -10.71 -1.04 11.89
C LEU A 167 -11.94 -0.19 11.62
N GLY A 168 -11.89 1.06 12.06
CA GLY A 168 -12.95 2.02 11.80
C GLY A 168 -12.46 3.26 11.09
N GLY A 169 -13.17 3.68 10.05
CA GLY A 169 -12.87 4.88 9.27
C GLY A 169 -14.02 5.87 9.22
N THR A 170 -13.69 7.11 8.87
CA THR A 170 -14.69 8.17 8.65
C THR A 170 -15.53 7.92 7.40
N ASP A 171 -15.03 7.07 6.50
CA ASP A 171 -15.72 6.48 5.36
C ASP A 171 -15.06 5.13 4.99
N MET A 172 -15.60 4.45 3.97
CA MET A 172 -15.11 3.14 3.54
C MET A 172 -13.68 3.17 2.99
N MET A 173 -13.27 4.27 2.34
CA MET A 173 -11.92 4.42 1.81
C MET A 173 -10.92 4.57 2.95
N ASP A 174 -11.19 5.43 3.94
CA ASP A 174 -10.34 5.61 5.12
C ASP A 174 -10.16 4.28 5.89
N ALA A 175 -11.25 3.52 6.09
CA ALA A 175 -11.18 2.22 6.74
C ALA A 175 -10.32 1.21 5.95
N TYR A 176 -10.51 1.13 4.62
CA TYR A 176 -9.78 0.17 3.78
C TYR A 176 -8.31 0.54 3.60
N GLN A 177 -8.00 1.82 3.43
CA GLN A 177 -6.62 2.32 3.38
C GLN A 177 -5.85 1.90 4.62
N ARG A 178 -6.47 2.00 5.80
CA ARG A 178 -5.88 1.56 7.05
C ARG A 178 -5.71 0.05 7.12
N PHE A 179 -6.73 -0.70 6.70
CA PHE A 179 -6.71 -2.16 6.70
C PHE A 179 -5.56 -2.72 5.87
N GLU A 180 -5.45 -2.26 4.63
CA GLU A 180 -4.43 -2.72 3.69
C GLU A 180 -3.02 -2.27 4.11
N THR A 181 -2.88 -1.03 4.59
CA THR A 181 -1.59 -0.52 5.09
C THR A 181 -1.11 -1.30 6.31
N LEU A 182 -2.01 -1.64 7.23
CA LEU A 182 -1.67 -2.39 8.43
C LEU A 182 -1.30 -3.85 8.10
N GLU A 183 -1.98 -4.49 7.16
CA GLU A 183 -1.57 -5.82 6.66
C GLU A 183 -0.19 -5.77 5.97
N PHE A 184 0.06 -4.75 5.12
CA PHE A 184 1.38 -4.51 4.54
C PHE A 184 2.46 -4.43 5.62
N CYS A 185 2.22 -3.68 6.69
CA CYS A 185 3.15 -3.57 7.81
C CYS A 185 3.44 -4.92 8.46
N CYS A 186 2.39 -5.66 8.82
CA CYS A 186 2.54 -6.93 9.50
C CYS A 186 3.25 -7.97 8.62
N ARG A 187 2.92 -8.05 7.33
CA ARG A 187 3.63 -8.92 6.38
C ARG A 187 5.11 -8.55 6.27
N THR A 188 5.41 -7.26 6.17
CA THR A 188 6.78 -6.75 6.10
C THR A 188 7.56 -7.11 7.37
N ILE A 189 6.99 -6.90 8.56
CA ILE A 189 7.63 -7.25 9.84
C ILE A 189 7.89 -8.76 9.95
N VAL A 190 6.90 -9.59 9.60
CA VAL A 190 7.04 -11.05 9.64
C VAL A 190 8.15 -11.51 8.70
N ASN A 191 8.22 -10.96 7.50
CA ASN A 191 9.24 -11.32 6.51
C ASN A 191 10.63 -10.78 6.90
N ALA A 192 10.70 -9.55 7.44
CA ALA A 192 11.94 -8.97 7.92
C ALA A 192 12.53 -9.77 9.10
N LYS A 193 11.69 -10.27 10.01
CA LYS A 193 12.10 -11.16 11.11
C LYS A 193 12.75 -12.46 10.65
N ARG A 194 12.47 -12.92 9.42
CA ARG A 194 13.15 -14.08 8.82
C ARG A 194 14.55 -13.73 8.31
N LEU A 195 14.76 -12.48 7.91
CA LEU A 195 16.04 -11.98 7.41
C LEU A 195 16.97 -11.51 8.54
N GLY A 196 16.41 -10.99 9.63
CA GLY A 196 17.19 -10.47 10.76
C GLY A 196 16.37 -9.61 11.72
N GLN A 197 17.06 -8.70 12.42
CA GLN A 197 16.43 -7.73 13.30
C GLN A 197 15.65 -6.69 12.48
N VAL A 198 14.44 -6.33 12.93
CA VAL A 198 13.64 -5.25 12.33
C VAL A 198 14.06 -3.92 12.94
N ASN A 199 14.40 -2.97 12.07
CA ASN A 199 14.70 -1.58 12.41
C ASN A 199 13.43 -0.74 12.29
N TYR A 200 13.13 0.00 13.35
CA TYR A 200 11.99 0.93 13.41
C TYR A 200 12.49 2.37 13.42
N LEU A 201 11.67 3.27 12.90
CA LEU A 201 11.93 4.70 12.93
C LEU A 201 11.63 5.30 14.30
N SER A 202 12.39 6.32 14.67
CA SER A 202 12.06 7.15 15.84
C SER A 202 10.87 8.07 15.55
N ASP A 203 10.25 8.61 16.61
CA ASP A 203 9.15 9.58 16.49
C ASP A 203 9.57 10.84 15.72
N GLU A 204 10.82 11.28 15.86
CA GLU A 204 11.37 12.40 15.10
C GLU A 204 11.46 12.06 13.60
N GLN A 205 11.94 10.86 13.25
CA GLN A 205 12.03 10.41 11.86
C GLN A 205 10.64 10.28 11.21
N VAL A 206 9.66 9.76 11.96
CA VAL A 206 8.28 9.70 11.49
C VAL A 206 7.67 11.09 11.36
N SER A 207 7.97 12.02 12.27
CA SER A 207 7.48 13.40 12.19
C SER A 207 8.08 14.18 11.02
N GLN A 208 9.35 13.93 10.68
CA GLN A 208 10.01 14.53 9.52
C GLN A 208 9.28 14.22 8.21
N TYR A 209 8.63 13.07 8.09
CA TYR A 209 7.85 12.72 6.90
C TYR A 209 6.78 13.76 6.54
N VAL A 210 6.06 14.29 7.53
CA VAL A 210 5.01 15.29 7.30
C VAL A 210 5.60 16.61 6.81
N HIS A 211 6.79 16.97 7.27
CA HIS A 211 7.48 18.20 6.87
C HIS A 211 8.00 18.18 5.42
N HIS A 212 8.17 17.00 4.83
CA HIS A 212 8.61 16.85 3.42
C HIS A 212 7.45 16.82 2.42
N LEU A 213 6.21 17.08 2.85
CA LEU A 213 5.09 17.25 1.94
C LEU A 213 5.31 18.48 1.04
N PRO A 214 5.07 18.40 -0.27
CA PRO A 214 5.26 19.54 -1.17
C PRO A 214 4.33 20.70 -0.78
N SER A 215 4.89 21.76 -0.21
CA SER A 215 4.12 22.95 0.22
C SER A 215 4.19 24.10 -0.80
N ASN A 216 5.18 24.10 -1.70
CA ASN A 216 5.45 25.18 -2.66
C ASN A 216 5.68 24.65 -4.09
N VAL A 217 4.74 23.85 -4.62
CA VAL A 217 4.80 23.41 -6.01
C VAL A 217 4.35 24.54 -6.93
N ALA A 218 5.22 25.00 -7.83
CA ALA A 218 4.84 25.98 -8.84
C ALA A 218 3.84 25.38 -9.82
N HIS A 219 2.81 26.14 -10.22
CA HIS A 219 1.76 25.67 -11.12
C HIS A 219 1.80 26.37 -12.48
N SER A 220 1.54 25.61 -13.53
CA SER A 220 1.35 26.11 -14.89
C SER A 220 -0.13 26.12 -15.27
N MET A 221 -0.58 27.22 -15.85
CA MET A 221 -1.92 27.37 -16.45
C MET A 221 -1.97 26.92 -17.92
N ASP A 222 -0.81 26.74 -18.56
CA ASP A 222 -0.70 26.24 -19.93
C ASP A 222 -0.79 24.71 -19.96
N ILE A 223 -2.02 24.21 -19.92
CA ILE A 223 -2.33 22.78 -19.87
C ILE A 223 -2.82 22.33 -21.25
N GLN A 224 -2.09 21.39 -21.84
CA GLN A 224 -2.50 20.71 -23.06
C GLN A 224 -2.31 19.22 -22.89
N HIS A 225 -3.22 18.44 -23.49
CA HIS A 225 -3.18 16.99 -23.47
C HIS A 225 -3.10 16.45 -24.90
N PRO A 226 -1.94 16.54 -25.58
CA PRO A 226 -1.80 15.99 -26.93
C PRO A 226 -2.01 14.47 -26.94
N SER A 227 -2.24 13.88 -28.12
CA SER A 227 -2.59 12.46 -28.25
C SER A 227 -1.54 11.51 -27.65
N GLU A 228 -0.26 11.83 -27.78
CA GLU A 228 0.85 11.05 -27.23
C GLU A 228 0.83 11.05 -25.70
N GLU A 229 0.61 12.21 -25.08
CA GLU A 229 0.50 12.36 -23.62
C GLU A 229 -0.72 11.60 -23.07
N ARG A 230 -1.86 11.65 -23.78
CA ARG A 230 -3.06 10.88 -23.41
C ARG A 230 -2.83 9.37 -23.50
N ALA A 231 -2.04 8.89 -24.46
CA ALA A 231 -1.70 7.47 -24.56
C ALA A 231 -0.87 7.01 -23.34
N ILE A 232 0.10 7.82 -22.90
CA ILE A 232 0.89 7.55 -21.70
C ILE A 232 0.01 7.54 -20.45
N ARG A 233 -0.97 8.47 -20.34
CA ARG A 233 -1.93 8.46 -19.22
C ARG A 233 -2.70 7.14 -19.13
N THR A 234 -3.10 6.57 -20.26
CA THR A 234 -3.77 5.26 -20.29
C THR A 234 -2.83 4.14 -19.87
N GLU A 235 -1.60 4.13 -20.39
CA GLU A 235 -0.58 3.13 -20.04
C GLU A 235 -0.26 3.16 -18.54
N MET A 236 -0.04 4.35 -17.97
CA MET A 236 0.22 4.55 -16.54
C MET A 236 -0.93 4.00 -15.68
N VAL A 237 -2.18 4.34 -16.00
CA VAL A 237 -3.34 3.83 -15.24
C VAL A 237 -3.41 2.30 -15.27
N ASN A 238 -3.12 1.69 -16.42
CA ASN A 238 -3.13 0.22 -16.54
C ASN A 238 -2.02 -0.42 -15.70
N ILE A 239 -0.81 0.13 -15.73
CA ILE A 239 0.33 -0.37 -14.94
C ILE A 239 0.11 -0.18 -13.44
N ILE A 240 -0.40 0.98 -13.01
CA ILE A 240 -0.71 1.25 -11.60
C ILE A 240 -1.76 0.24 -11.08
N ARG A 241 -2.82 -0.01 -11.86
CA ARG A 241 -3.85 -0.99 -11.48
C ARG A 241 -3.29 -2.40 -11.40
N ARG A 242 -2.48 -2.81 -12.39
CA ARG A 242 -1.80 -4.10 -12.36
C ARG A 242 -0.89 -4.23 -11.14
N ALA A 243 -0.16 -3.17 -10.78
CA ALA A 243 0.68 -3.13 -9.59
C ALA A 243 -0.14 -3.33 -8.31
N CYS A 244 -1.30 -2.68 -8.18
CA CYS A 244 -2.21 -2.90 -7.06
C CYS A 244 -2.77 -4.31 -7.02
N ASP A 245 -3.23 -4.84 -8.16
CA ASP A 245 -3.84 -6.17 -8.24
C ASP A 245 -2.83 -7.30 -7.93
N GLN A 246 -1.54 -7.07 -8.18
CA GLN A 246 -0.45 -7.99 -7.85
C GLN A 246 0.16 -7.75 -6.46
N GLY A 247 -0.31 -6.76 -5.69
CA GLY A 247 0.21 -6.43 -4.36
C GLY A 247 1.60 -5.76 -4.37
N LEU A 248 2.00 -5.17 -5.50
CA LEU A 248 3.25 -4.39 -5.66
C LEU A 248 3.07 -2.91 -5.26
N MET A 249 1.82 -2.44 -5.18
CA MET A 249 1.42 -1.13 -4.69
C MET A 249 0.20 -1.27 -3.79
N ILE A 250 0.10 -0.40 -2.78
CA ILE A 250 -1.07 -0.28 -1.91
C ILE A 250 -1.82 1.03 -2.18
N SER A 251 -3.00 1.22 -1.61
CA SER A 251 -3.82 2.45 -1.75
C SER A 251 -3.03 3.71 -1.47
N THR A 252 -2.26 3.63 -0.40
CA THR A 252 -1.73 4.78 0.33
C THR A 252 -0.32 5.12 -0.13
N TYR A 253 0.33 4.23 -0.87
CA TYR A 253 1.69 4.40 -1.34
C TYR A 253 1.96 3.83 -2.73
N GLY A 254 2.88 4.48 -3.44
CA GLY A 254 3.19 4.19 -4.84
C GLY A 254 3.20 5.47 -5.65
N THR A 255 4.27 5.68 -6.40
CA THR A 255 4.44 6.76 -7.37
C THR A 255 4.91 6.18 -8.70
N VAL A 256 4.24 6.55 -9.78
CA VAL A 256 4.68 6.25 -11.14
C VAL A 256 4.85 7.56 -11.88
N SER A 257 5.95 7.71 -12.62
CA SER A 257 6.13 8.81 -13.53
C SER A 257 6.71 8.35 -14.87
N VAL A 258 6.34 9.05 -15.94
CA VAL A 258 6.81 8.76 -17.30
C VAL A 258 7.04 10.07 -18.04
N ARG A 259 8.20 10.22 -18.68
CA ARG A 259 8.48 11.37 -19.55
C ARG A 259 7.52 11.44 -20.70
N TRP A 260 7.22 12.66 -21.15
CA TRP A 260 6.48 12.89 -22.38
C TRP A 260 7.06 14.11 -23.10
N GLY A 261 7.04 14.09 -24.44
CA GLY A 261 7.66 15.14 -25.25
C GLY A 261 9.19 15.10 -25.27
N ASN A 262 9.81 16.21 -25.69
CA ASN A 262 11.24 16.29 -26.01
C ASN A 262 12.10 16.94 -24.90
N SER A 263 11.57 17.04 -23.69
CA SER A 263 12.14 17.79 -22.55
C SER A 263 12.20 16.93 -21.28
N ASN A 264 12.59 17.53 -20.14
CA ASN A 264 12.44 16.93 -18.80
C ASN A 264 10.99 16.99 -18.29
N ASP A 265 10.00 17.09 -19.18
CA ASP A 265 8.58 17.07 -18.85
C ASP A 265 8.12 15.62 -18.65
N PHE A 266 7.22 15.40 -17.70
CA PHE A 266 6.74 14.07 -17.35
C PHE A 266 5.33 14.11 -16.78
N LEU A 267 4.64 12.98 -16.85
CA LEU A 267 3.43 12.70 -16.08
C LEU A 267 3.83 12.03 -14.78
N ILE A 268 3.11 12.32 -13.70
CA ILE A 268 3.31 11.68 -12.40
C ILE A 268 1.97 11.41 -11.72
N THR A 269 1.92 10.38 -10.89
CA THR A 269 0.76 10.11 -10.02
C THR A 269 0.48 11.28 -9.08
N PRO A 270 -0.81 11.57 -8.81
CA PRO A 270 -1.20 12.60 -7.86
C PRO A 270 -0.96 12.18 -6.41
N SER A 271 -0.95 13.15 -5.52
CA SER A 271 -1.07 12.91 -4.07
C SER A 271 -2.53 12.67 -3.67
N ASN A 272 -2.74 11.98 -2.53
CA ASN A 272 -4.04 11.80 -1.86
C ASN A 272 -5.15 11.10 -2.66
N ILE A 273 -4.79 10.28 -3.67
CA ILE A 273 -5.74 9.42 -4.38
C ILE A 273 -5.30 7.96 -4.22
N ALA A 274 -6.24 7.07 -3.90
CA ALA A 274 -5.96 5.64 -3.78
C ALA A 274 -5.47 5.09 -5.12
N ARG A 275 -4.38 4.31 -5.12
CA ARG A 275 -3.64 3.99 -6.36
C ARG A 275 -4.50 3.24 -7.38
N TRP A 276 -5.36 2.32 -6.92
CA TRP A 276 -6.29 1.60 -7.81
C TRP A 276 -7.44 2.47 -8.36
N ASP A 277 -7.76 3.60 -7.70
CA ASP A 277 -8.84 4.50 -8.11
C ASP A 277 -8.38 5.60 -9.07
N ILE A 278 -7.06 5.76 -9.27
CA ILE A 278 -6.50 6.71 -10.21
C ILE A 278 -7.11 6.46 -11.60
N VAL A 279 -7.63 7.54 -12.20
CA VAL A 279 -8.02 7.60 -13.61
C VAL A 279 -7.13 8.57 -14.38
N SER A 280 -7.18 8.53 -15.70
CA SER A 280 -6.28 9.32 -16.57
C SER A 280 -6.34 10.82 -16.31
N SER A 281 -7.50 11.36 -15.91
CA SER A 281 -7.68 12.77 -15.55
C SER A 281 -7.01 13.16 -14.23
N ASP A 282 -6.68 12.21 -13.36
CA ASP A 282 -6.08 12.49 -12.06
C ASP A 282 -4.56 12.66 -12.14
N LEU A 283 -3.93 12.04 -13.15
CA LEU A 283 -2.49 12.17 -13.38
C LEU A 283 -2.10 13.64 -13.57
N VAL A 284 -0.93 14.00 -13.04
CA VAL A 284 -0.44 15.37 -13.00
C VAL A 284 0.64 15.54 -14.05
N GLN A 285 0.46 16.53 -14.91
CA GLN A 285 1.51 16.96 -15.83
C GLN A 285 2.54 17.84 -15.10
N ILE A 286 3.82 17.53 -15.25
CA ILE A 286 4.93 18.40 -14.88
C ILE A 286 5.54 18.94 -16.17
N LYS A 287 5.48 20.26 -16.34
CA LYS A 287 5.96 20.98 -17.52
C LYS A 287 6.87 22.12 -17.10
N ASN A 288 8.11 22.13 -17.59
CA ASN A 288 9.16 23.10 -17.18
C ASN A 288 9.32 23.21 -15.66
N GLY A 289 9.23 22.08 -14.94
CA GLY A 289 9.32 22.02 -13.48
C GLY A 289 8.08 22.54 -12.74
N MET A 290 7.00 22.89 -13.43
CA MET A 290 5.74 23.34 -12.85
C MET A 290 4.66 22.26 -12.99
N ALA A 291 3.87 22.05 -11.94
CA ALA A 291 2.75 21.11 -11.97
C ALA A 291 1.51 21.69 -12.65
N GLU A 292 0.68 20.81 -13.20
CA GLU A 292 -0.64 21.13 -13.73
C GLU A 292 -1.48 21.89 -12.68
N ALA A 293 -2.07 23.04 -13.05
CA ALA A 293 -2.89 23.82 -12.13
C ALA A 293 -4.08 23.01 -11.60
N GLY A 294 -4.37 23.15 -10.30
CA GLY A 294 -5.48 22.46 -9.63
C GLY A 294 -5.19 21.01 -9.23
N LYS A 295 -3.98 20.50 -9.48
CA LYS A 295 -3.57 19.14 -9.10
C LYS A 295 -2.30 19.14 -8.27
N THR A 296 -2.23 18.26 -7.28
CA THR A 296 -1.04 18.10 -6.43
C THR A 296 -0.27 16.86 -6.87
N PRO A 297 0.98 16.98 -7.36
CA PRO A 297 1.79 15.82 -7.75
C PRO A 297 2.22 15.01 -6.52
N SER A 298 2.78 13.81 -6.74
CA SER A 298 3.41 13.01 -5.68
C SER A 298 4.48 13.78 -4.92
N ARG A 299 4.67 13.44 -3.64
CA ARG A 299 5.73 14.00 -2.79
C ARG A 299 7.14 13.79 -3.33
N SER A 300 7.37 12.74 -4.12
CA SER A 300 8.67 12.44 -4.70
C SER A 300 8.97 13.23 -5.99
N VAL A 301 8.10 14.17 -6.40
CA VAL A 301 8.22 14.91 -7.67
C VAL A 301 9.59 15.58 -7.85
N ALA A 302 10.17 16.14 -6.78
CA ALA A 302 11.48 16.80 -6.84
C ALA A 302 12.61 15.80 -7.19
N LEU A 303 12.61 14.64 -6.55
CA LEU A 303 13.58 13.58 -6.84
C LEU A 303 13.37 12.99 -8.24
N HIS A 304 12.12 12.75 -8.65
CA HIS A 304 11.83 12.28 -10.01
C HIS A 304 12.30 13.27 -11.07
N GLN A 305 12.01 14.56 -10.89
CA GLN A 305 12.49 15.63 -11.77
C GLN A 305 14.02 15.64 -11.84
N ARG A 306 14.70 15.46 -10.70
CA ARG A 306 16.17 15.49 -10.65
C ARG A 306 16.82 14.26 -11.27
N ILE A 307 16.25 13.07 -11.06
CA ILE A 307 16.66 11.83 -11.74
C ILE A 307 16.55 12.04 -13.25
N TYR A 308 15.44 12.60 -13.73
CA TYR A 308 15.28 12.88 -15.15
C TYR A 308 16.31 13.90 -15.69
N GLN A 309 16.57 14.99 -14.97
CA GLN A 309 17.57 15.98 -15.42
C GLN A 309 18.98 15.40 -15.56
N LEU A 310 19.37 14.49 -14.66
CA LEU A 310 20.73 13.92 -14.64
C LEU A 310 20.89 12.65 -15.47
N ASN A 311 19.78 11.99 -15.85
CA ASN A 311 19.79 10.70 -16.52
C ASN A 311 18.88 10.73 -17.77
N PRO A 312 19.37 11.23 -18.92
CA PRO A 312 18.58 11.36 -20.14
C PRO A 312 18.07 10.03 -20.72
N HIS A 313 18.68 8.91 -20.35
CA HIS A 313 18.30 7.56 -20.81
C HIS A 313 17.11 6.97 -20.04
N ILE A 314 16.74 7.55 -18.89
CA ILE A 314 15.61 7.10 -18.06
C ILE A 314 14.36 7.84 -18.51
N ASN A 315 13.30 7.12 -18.87
CA ASN A 315 12.00 7.68 -19.26
C ASN A 315 10.86 7.30 -18.32
N SER A 316 11.08 6.35 -17.40
CA SER A 316 10.07 5.95 -16.43
C SER A 316 10.69 5.64 -15.07
N ILE A 317 9.96 5.98 -14.03
CA ILE A 317 10.35 5.76 -12.62
C ILE A 317 9.13 5.21 -11.88
N ILE A 318 9.33 4.11 -11.17
CA ILE A 318 8.38 3.56 -10.20
C ILE A 318 9.00 3.61 -8.81
N CYS A 319 8.30 4.21 -7.85
CA CYS A 319 8.65 4.20 -6.44
C CYS A 319 7.50 3.56 -5.66
N THR A 320 7.76 2.50 -4.89
CA THR A 320 6.72 1.77 -4.15
C THR A 320 7.29 1.05 -2.92
N GLN A 321 6.46 0.26 -2.23
CA GLN A 321 6.76 -0.48 -1.00
C GLN A 321 6.20 -1.91 -1.11
N PRO A 322 6.75 -2.76 -1.99
CA PRO A 322 6.30 -4.15 -2.05
C PRO A 322 6.91 -4.92 -0.86
N VAL A 323 6.15 -5.89 -0.34
CA VAL A 323 6.36 -6.45 1.00
C VAL A 323 7.76 -7.04 1.20
N ASN A 324 8.28 -7.79 0.22
CA ASN A 324 9.54 -8.51 0.41
C ASN A 324 10.75 -7.63 0.20
N LEU A 325 10.73 -6.70 -0.76
CA LEU A 325 11.79 -5.68 -0.84
C LEU A 325 11.81 -4.80 0.41
N MET A 326 10.63 -4.44 0.94
CA MET A 326 10.56 -3.72 2.20
C MET A 326 11.07 -4.54 3.38
N ALA A 327 10.94 -5.87 3.37
CA ALA A 327 11.55 -6.72 4.40
C ALA A 327 13.07 -6.58 4.46
N HIS A 328 13.75 -6.48 3.30
CA HIS A 328 15.17 -6.14 3.24
C HIS A 328 15.43 -4.70 3.73
N ALA A 329 14.62 -3.74 3.27
CA ALA A 329 14.75 -2.33 3.61
C ALA A 329 14.64 -2.03 5.11
N VAL A 330 13.77 -2.75 5.83
CA VAL A 330 13.56 -2.52 7.27
C VAL A 330 14.44 -3.43 8.13
N SER A 331 15.05 -4.49 7.58
CA SER A 331 15.99 -5.33 8.34
C SER A 331 17.45 -4.90 8.18
N GLY A 332 17.76 -4.04 7.20
CA GLY A 332 19.14 -3.73 6.80
C GLY A 332 19.84 -4.91 6.13
N SER A 333 19.13 -6.01 5.88
CA SER A 333 19.68 -7.18 5.18
C SER A 333 19.92 -6.83 3.71
N LYS A 334 21.13 -7.11 3.22
CA LYS A 334 21.48 -6.89 1.81
C LYS A 334 20.52 -7.66 0.90
N PHE A 335 19.89 -6.95 -0.02
CA PHE A 335 19.16 -7.56 -1.12
C PHE A 335 20.15 -8.05 -2.17
N ASP A 336 20.59 -9.31 -2.04
CA ASP A 336 21.58 -9.90 -2.95
C ASP A 336 20.92 -10.55 -4.17
N VAL A 337 21.04 -9.87 -5.32
CA VAL A 337 20.45 -10.33 -6.58
C VAL A 337 21.23 -11.47 -7.23
N ARG A 338 22.41 -11.84 -6.71
CA ARG A 338 23.25 -12.92 -7.24
C ARG A 338 22.74 -14.29 -6.80
N THR A 339 21.44 -14.52 -6.91
CA THR A 339 20.79 -15.74 -6.42
C THR A 339 20.30 -16.60 -7.57
N ILE A 340 19.74 -15.97 -8.60
CA ILE A 340 19.46 -16.58 -9.90
C ILE A 340 19.98 -15.67 -11.03
N PRO A 341 20.40 -16.24 -12.17
CA PRO A 341 20.97 -15.47 -13.28
C PRO A 341 20.06 -14.32 -13.74
N GLU A 342 18.76 -14.57 -13.89
CA GLU A 342 17.78 -13.60 -14.39
C GLU A 342 17.68 -12.38 -13.49
N SER A 343 17.67 -12.56 -12.17
CA SER A 343 17.64 -11.46 -11.20
C SER A 343 18.85 -10.55 -11.36
N TRP A 344 20.04 -11.13 -11.48
CA TRP A 344 21.26 -10.35 -11.64
C TRP A 344 21.31 -9.65 -13.00
N ILE A 345 20.93 -10.31 -14.09
CA ILE A 345 20.89 -9.74 -15.45
C ILE A 345 19.98 -8.49 -15.48
N PHE A 346 18.79 -8.61 -14.91
CA PHE A 346 17.79 -7.54 -14.95
C PHE A 346 18.11 -6.40 -13.99
N LEU A 347 18.46 -6.73 -12.75
CA LEU A 347 18.57 -5.74 -11.67
C LEU A 347 19.97 -5.19 -11.50
N GLN A 348 21.00 -6.00 -11.79
CA GLN A 348 22.39 -5.76 -11.40
C GLN A 348 22.51 -5.44 -9.90
N ASP A 349 23.53 -4.69 -9.48
CA ASP A 349 23.68 -4.32 -8.08
C ASP A 349 22.56 -3.38 -7.63
N VAL A 350 21.97 -3.69 -6.47
CA VAL A 350 20.90 -2.91 -5.85
C VAL A 350 21.40 -2.31 -4.54
N PRO A 351 21.92 -1.06 -4.56
CA PRO A 351 22.37 -0.41 -3.35
C PRO A 351 21.22 -0.08 -2.40
N SER A 352 21.49 -0.20 -1.10
CA SER A 352 20.66 0.34 -0.02
C SER A 352 21.21 1.68 0.43
N ILE A 353 20.34 2.67 0.64
CA ILE A 353 20.70 3.97 1.19
C ILE A 353 19.90 4.27 2.48
N PRO A 354 20.49 5.04 3.42
CA PRO A 354 19.82 5.37 4.68
C PRO A 354 18.51 6.13 4.50
N PHE A 355 17.60 5.95 5.46
CA PHE A 355 16.37 6.73 5.58
C PHE A 355 16.66 8.25 5.52
N GLY A 356 15.82 8.96 4.78
CA GLY A 356 15.87 10.42 4.70
C GLY A 356 16.86 10.99 3.66
N LEU A 357 17.77 10.20 3.11
CA LEU A 357 18.74 10.69 2.12
C LEU A 357 18.05 11.23 0.85
N ILE A 358 16.91 10.63 0.48
CA ILE A 358 16.07 11.06 -0.64
C ILE A 358 15.47 12.47 -0.47
N TYR A 359 15.46 13.01 0.75
CA TYR A 359 14.99 14.36 1.04
C TYR A 359 16.16 15.33 1.26
N ASN A 360 17.23 14.85 1.91
CA ASN A 360 18.35 15.68 2.36
C ASN A 360 19.42 15.90 1.28
N ASP A 361 19.59 14.95 0.35
CA ASP A 361 20.59 15.03 -0.72
C ASP A 361 20.06 14.42 -2.03
N VAL A 362 19.05 15.10 -2.59
CA VAL A 362 18.39 14.73 -3.84
C VAL A 362 19.39 14.57 -5.00
N ASP A 363 20.44 15.40 -5.03
CA ASP A 363 21.46 15.39 -6.07
C ASP A 363 22.30 14.12 -6.05
N SER A 364 22.80 13.71 -4.88
CA SER A 364 23.58 12.49 -4.74
C SER A 364 22.75 11.25 -5.07
N VAL A 365 21.50 11.19 -4.58
CA VAL A 365 20.58 10.08 -4.89
C VAL A 365 20.29 10.02 -6.39
N ALA A 366 19.99 11.15 -7.04
CA ALA A 366 19.72 11.18 -8.48
C ALA A 366 20.92 10.73 -9.34
N LYS A 367 22.16 10.99 -8.90
CA LYS A 367 23.37 10.50 -9.58
C LYS A 367 23.55 8.99 -9.48
N MET A 368 23.02 8.33 -8.44
CA MET A 368 23.12 6.88 -8.31
C MET A 368 22.47 6.15 -9.50
N PHE A 369 21.41 6.73 -10.07
CA PHE A 369 20.71 6.16 -11.23
C PHE A 369 21.48 6.26 -12.55
N GLN A 370 22.68 6.85 -12.55
CA GLN A 370 23.61 6.76 -13.70
C GLN A 370 24.17 5.34 -13.87
N LYS A 371 24.21 4.56 -12.78
CA LYS A 371 24.80 3.22 -12.74
C LYS A 371 23.83 2.15 -12.22
N ASN A 372 22.84 2.53 -11.43
CA ASN A 372 21.94 1.59 -10.78
C ASN A 372 20.52 1.74 -11.34
N ARG A 373 19.87 0.63 -11.69
CA ARG A 373 18.46 0.65 -12.11
C ARG A 373 17.51 0.75 -10.91
N VAL A 374 17.92 0.13 -9.81
CA VAL A 374 17.15 -0.02 -8.59
C VAL A 374 17.95 0.54 -7.42
N VAL A 375 17.31 1.33 -6.56
CA VAL A 375 17.89 1.82 -5.30
C VAL A 375 16.87 1.61 -4.19
N LEU A 376 17.30 0.89 -3.15
CA LEU A 376 16.50 0.65 -1.96
C LEU A 376 16.75 1.76 -0.94
N VAL A 377 15.70 2.27 -0.33
CA VAL A 377 15.76 3.30 0.72
C VAL A 377 15.26 2.68 2.02
N GLU A 378 16.15 2.58 3.00
CA GLU A 378 15.84 1.99 4.30
C GLU A 378 14.62 2.66 4.92
N ASN A 379 13.69 1.84 5.41
CA ASN A 379 12.44 2.29 6.06
C ASN A 379 11.58 3.30 5.26
N ASP A 380 11.76 3.42 3.94
CA ASP A 380 10.95 4.33 3.11
C ASP A 380 10.38 3.63 1.87
N SER A 381 11.20 3.22 0.91
CA SER A 381 10.69 2.72 -0.38
C SER A 381 11.77 2.09 -1.26
N ILE A 382 11.36 1.50 -2.37
CA ILE A 382 12.23 1.11 -3.49
C ILE A 382 12.00 2.07 -4.66
N PHE A 383 13.08 2.50 -5.32
CA PHE A 383 13.04 3.26 -6.58
C PHE A 383 13.57 2.40 -7.72
N ILE A 384 12.82 2.35 -8.83
CA ILE A 384 13.14 1.57 -10.02
C ILE A 384 13.01 2.45 -11.24
N THR A 385 13.98 2.37 -12.13
CA THR A 385 14.06 3.21 -13.33
C THR A 385 14.18 2.37 -14.60
N GLY A 386 13.69 2.90 -15.72
CA GLY A 386 13.83 2.27 -17.02
C GLY A 386 13.59 3.22 -18.19
N ASP A 387 13.80 2.71 -19.39
CA ASP A 387 13.64 3.42 -20.67
C ASP A 387 12.19 3.40 -21.18
N LYS A 388 11.38 2.45 -20.70
CA LYS A 388 9.95 2.28 -20.98
C LYS A 388 9.22 1.84 -19.73
N LEU A 389 7.97 2.28 -19.56
CA LEU A 389 7.19 1.99 -18.36
C LEU A 389 7.00 0.48 -18.13
N LEU A 390 6.72 -0.29 -19.18
CA LEU A 390 6.60 -1.74 -19.07
C LEU A 390 7.89 -2.41 -18.59
N ASN A 391 9.06 -1.97 -19.07
CA ASN A 391 10.36 -2.49 -18.61
C ASN A 391 10.62 -2.13 -17.14
N THR A 392 10.31 -0.89 -16.74
CA THR A 392 10.41 -0.48 -15.33
C THR A 392 9.49 -1.31 -14.43
N PHE A 393 8.30 -1.66 -14.90
CA PHE A 393 7.38 -2.53 -14.19
C PHE A 393 7.88 -3.97 -14.11
N ASP A 394 8.47 -4.50 -15.16
CA ASP A 394 9.08 -5.82 -15.17
C ASP A 394 10.26 -5.91 -14.18
N TYR A 395 11.11 -4.87 -14.12
CA TYR A 395 12.15 -4.78 -13.09
C TYR A 395 11.59 -4.80 -11.65
N LEU A 396 10.41 -4.20 -11.42
CA LEU A 396 9.72 -4.29 -10.13
C LEU A 396 9.24 -5.72 -9.83
N GLU A 397 8.64 -6.39 -10.81
CA GLU A 397 8.20 -7.78 -10.68
C GLU A 397 9.39 -8.70 -10.36
N VAL A 398 10.48 -8.58 -11.11
CA VAL A 398 11.71 -9.36 -10.88
C VAL A 398 12.32 -9.06 -9.51
N ALA A 399 12.39 -7.79 -9.10
CA ALA A 399 12.95 -7.41 -7.81
C ALA A 399 12.13 -7.98 -6.63
N GLU A 400 10.81 -7.82 -6.64
CA GLU A 400 9.96 -8.33 -5.57
C GLU A 400 9.93 -9.86 -5.55
N PHE A 401 9.90 -10.50 -6.71
CA PHE A 401 9.97 -11.96 -6.82
C PHE A 401 11.27 -12.50 -6.21
N SER A 402 12.41 -11.89 -6.58
CA SER A 402 13.72 -12.26 -6.06
C SER A 402 13.82 -12.07 -4.54
N ALA A 403 13.29 -10.95 -4.03
CA ALA A 403 13.26 -10.67 -2.60
C ALA A 403 12.41 -11.68 -1.84
N ASN A 404 11.26 -12.10 -2.41
CA ASN A 404 10.44 -13.15 -1.83
C ASN A 404 11.18 -14.49 -1.73
N SER A 405 11.89 -14.90 -2.79
CA SER A 405 12.73 -16.10 -2.77
C SER A 405 13.82 -16.04 -1.71
N LEU A 406 14.46 -14.88 -1.51
CA LEU A 406 15.45 -14.66 -0.46
C LEU A 406 14.85 -14.78 0.96
N VAL A 407 13.71 -14.14 1.20
CA VAL A 407 12.97 -14.24 2.48
C VAL A 407 12.61 -15.69 2.79
N MET A 408 12.16 -16.45 1.79
CA MET A 408 11.85 -17.87 1.95
C MET A 408 13.11 -18.70 2.21
N ALA A 409 14.18 -18.47 1.44
CA ALA A 409 15.46 -19.18 1.59
C ALA A 409 16.09 -18.98 2.97
N ALA A 410 15.97 -17.79 3.55
CA ALA A 410 16.47 -17.49 4.90
C ALA A 410 15.83 -18.37 6.00
N SER A 411 14.63 -18.91 5.75
CA SER A 411 13.98 -19.85 6.67
C SER A 411 14.46 -21.30 6.50
N ILE A 412 15.22 -21.60 5.44
CA ILE A 412 15.73 -22.93 5.10
C ILE A 412 17.21 -23.06 5.49
N GLY A 413 18.03 -22.06 5.16
CA GLY A 413 19.47 -22.10 5.39
C GLY A 413 20.23 -20.88 4.88
N PRO A 414 21.57 -20.89 4.94
CA PRO A 414 22.39 -19.78 4.48
C PRO A 414 22.29 -19.62 2.95
N LEU A 415 22.28 -18.37 2.51
CA LEU A 415 22.31 -18.03 1.08
C LEU A 415 23.64 -18.44 0.44
N GLN A 416 23.56 -18.96 -0.79
CA GLN A 416 24.70 -19.35 -1.61
C GLN A 416 24.68 -18.52 -2.90
N PRO A 417 25.28 -17.32 -2.90
CA PRO A 417 25.24 -16.46 -4.08
C PRO A 417 26.14 -17.00 -5.20
N ILE A 418 25.80 -16.63 -6.44
CA ILE A 418 26.59 -16.87 -7.65
C ILE A 418 27.95 -16.19 -7.49
N GLY A 419 29.02 -16.94 -7.77
CA GLY A 419 30.40 -16.48 -7.66
C GLY A 419 30.75 -15.42 -8.71
N ASP A 420 31.85 -14.70 -8.48
CA ASP A 420 32.27 -13.63 -9.39
C ASP A 420 32.59 -14.13 -10.80
N GLU A 421 33.15 -15.35 -10.93
CA GLU A 421 33.45 -15.97 -12.23
C GLU A 421 32.18 -16.22 -13.05
N GLU A 422 31.14 -16.81 -12.44
CA GLU A 422 29.88 -17.05 -13.13
C GLU A 422 29.13 -15.74 -13.45
N ILE A 423 29.29 -14.69 -12.62
CA ILE A 423 28.77 -13.36 -12.94
C ILE A 423 29.47 -12.76 -14.17
N ASP A 424 30.78 -12.95 -14.30
CA ASP A 424 31.54 -12.51 -15.49
C ASP A 424 31.09 -13.27 -16.75
N ASP A 425 30.82 -14.57 -16.64
CA ASP A 425 30.24 -15.35 -17.73
C ASP A 425 28.87 -14.81 -18.15
N LEU A 426 28.01 -14.45 -17.20
CA LEU A 426 26.71 -13.84 -17.48
C LEU A 426 26.85 -12.46 -18.16
N ARG A 427 27.81 -11.63 -17.72
CA ARG A 427 28.11 -10.34 -18.35
C ARG A 427 28.42 -10.52 -19.84
N VAL A 428 29.29 -11.47 -20.15
CA VAL A 428 29.71 -11.76 -21.53
C VAL A 428 28.56 -12.34 -22.34
N ALA A 429 27.86 -13.35 -21.83
CA ALA A 429 26.82 -14.07 -22.57
C ALA A 429 25.59 -13.21 -22.88
N PHE A 430 25.20 -12.32 -21.97
CA PHE A 430 24.00 -11.49 -22.11
C PHE A 430 24.29 -10.03 -22.44
N ASN A 431 25.57 -9.67 -22.68
CA ASN A 431 26.03 -8.33 -23.00
C ASN A 431 25.52 -7.28 -21.98
N VAL A 432 25.55 -7.67 -20.70
CA VAL A 432 25.13 -6.83 -19.58
C VAL A 432 26.32 -5.94 -19.20
N LYS A 433 26.15 -4.63 -19.39
CA LYS A 433 27.18 -3.61 -19.07
C LYS A 433 27.37 -3.42 -17.58
#